data_AF-A0A535WTW3-F1
#
_entry.id   AF-A0A535WTW3-F1
#
_cell.length_a   1.000
_cell.length_b   1.000
_cell.length_c   1.000
_cell.angle_alpha   90.00
_cell.angle_beta   90.00
_cell.angle_gamma   90.00
#
_symmetry.space_group_name_H-M   'P 1'
#
loop_
_entity.id
_entity.type
_entity.pdbx_description
1 polymer ?
#
loop_
_entity_poly.entity_id
_entity_poly.type
_entity_poly.pdbx_seq_one_letter_code
_entity_poly.pdbx_strand_id
1 'polypeptide(L)'
;MRTDLLRHRHPAPTARGGARSQLTGRQDRNCDQSPVGHWWSDDSFRLAPVIDLIALGTEIDSPQTGERLVIRSTAESSNGELFQAELLAQPGSYVVRSHLHPSQEERFVVLEGTYGYKIGDRTGIGRPGDTIVCPVGVAHSQWNAGPGLMRIYYEHRPALESAELFFETYFGLSRDGKLLPSGDMRLLQAAVLLTAVADFIRITSPPRPVQDLGFPLLAAIGRRRGYRARYMRYSSRPAAQERG
;
A
#
# COMPACT_ATOMS: atom_id res chain seq x y z
N MET A 1 32.52 29.73 11.53
CA MET A 1 31.11 30.07 11.80
C MET A 1 30.27 28.91 11.28
N ARG A 2 30.07 27.83 12.06
CA ARG A 2 29.04 27.58 13.09
C ARG A 2 27.60 27.66 12.57
N THR A 3 26.96 26.49 12.48
CA THR A 3 25.56 26.12 12.84
C THR A 3 25.36 24.68 12.31
N ASP A 4 25.67 23.59 13.03
CA ASP A 4 25.02 23.04 14.23
C ASP A 4 23.56 23.45 14.48
N LEU A 5 22.72 22.41 14.62
CA LEU A 5 21.35 22.27 15.19
C LEU A 5 20.57 21.37 14.21
N LEU A 6 20.40 20.08 14.48
CA LEU A 6 19.29 19.56 15.29
C LEU A 6 19.66 18.17 15.85
N ARG A 7 20.17 18.13 17.09
CA ARG A 7 20.14 16.93 17.94
C ARG A 7 18.80 16.95 18.68
N HIS A 8 17.90 16.02 18.38
CA HIS A 8 16.72 15.79 19.22
C HIS A 8 16.99 14.64 20.21
N ARG A 9 16.81 14.96 21.50
CA ARG A 9 16.95 14.09 22.66
C ARG A 9 15.75 13.15 22.79
N HIS A 10 16.01 11.90 23.18
CA HIS A 10 15.03 10.88 23.56
C HIS A 10 14.34 11.22 24.90
N PRO A 11 13.02 10.95 25.04
CA PRO A 11 12.39 10.72 26.34
C PRO A 11 12.19 9.22 26.64
N ALA A 12 12.31 8.86 27.92
CA ALA A 12 12.19 7.52 28.49
C ALA A 12 10.71 7.06 28.66
N PRO A 13 10.43 5.75 28.78
CA PRO A 13 9.07 5.19 28.75
C PRO A 13 8.43 5.03 30.14
N THR A 14 7.11 5.22 30.21
CA THR A 14 6.26 4.87 31.37
C THR A 14 5.27 3.74 31.02
N ALA A 15 4.98 2.91 32.02
CA ALA A 15 4.45 1.55 31.89
C ALA A 15 2.91 1.41 32.03
N ARG A 16 2.44 0.34 31.37
CA ARG A 16 1.30 -0.60 31.55
C ARG A 16 0.15 -0.35 32.56
N GLY A 17 -1.04 -0.71 32.08
CA GLY A 17 -2.18 -1.35 32.79
C GLY A 17 -3.39 -1.36 31.83
N GLY A 18 -4.13 -2.42 31.49
CA GLY A 18 -4.29 -3.75 32.06
C GLY A 18 -5.68 -3.90 32.69
N ALA A 19 -6.70 -4.33 31.93
CA ALA A 19 -7.88 -5.03 32.49
C ALA A 19 -8.75 -5.65 31.38
N ARG A 20 -9.31 -6.80 31.72
CA ARG A 20 -9.99 -7.82 30.91
C ARG A 20 -11.48 -7.84 31.29
N SER A 21 -12.29 -8.45 30.42
CA SER A 21 -13.29 -9.51 30.75
C SER A 21 -14.79 -9.22 30.65
N GLN A 22 -15.46 -10.09 29.87
CA GLN A 22 -16.75 -10.81 30.12
C GLN A 22 -18.07 -10.04 29.99
N LEU A 23 -19.20 -10.64 29.60
CA LEU A 23 -19.64 -11.88 28.91
C LEU A 23 -21.18 -11.71 28.75
N THR A 24 -21.82 -12.70 28.11
CA THR A 24 -23.28 -12.94 28.02
C THR A 24 -23.98 -12.14 26.91
N GLY A 25 -24.74 -12.69 25.97
CA GLY A 25 -25.32 -14.03 25.81
C GLY A 25 -26.80 -13.85 25.47
N ARG A 26 -27.28 -14.36 24.31
CA ARG A 26 -28.54 -15.11 24.16
C ARG A 26 -28.83 -15.43 22.70
N GLN A 27 -29.11 -16.71 22.51
CA GLN A 27 -29.47 -17.45 21.32
C GLN A 27 -30.89 -17.18 20.79
N ASP A 28 -31.00 -17.40 19.48
CA ASP A 28 -32.06 -18.06 18.70
C ASP A 28 -33.45 -17.42 18.58
N ARG A 29 -33.87 -17.22 17.32
CA ARG A 29 -35.01 -17.96 16.76
C ARG A 29 -35.05 -17.88 15.22
N ASN A 30 -35.18 -19.06 14.63
CA ASN A 30 -35.38 -19.37 13.23
C ASN A 30 -36.86 -19.73 13.03
N CYS A 31 -37.52 -19.15 12.02
CA CYS A 31 -38.80 -19.50 11.38
C CYS A 31 -38.86 -18.57 10.15
N ASP A 32 -39.15 -18.95 8.91
CA ASP A 32 -39.97 -20.04 8.39
C ASP A 32 -39.64 -20.19 6.88
N GLN A 33 -39.83 -21.39 6.33
CA GLN A 33 -39.53 -21.71 4.94
C GLN A 33 -40.81 -21.78 4.08
N SER A 34 -40.64 -21.39 2.80
CA SER A 34 -41.31 -21.92 1.59
C SER A 34 -42.61 -21.24 1.11
N PRO A 35 -43.03 -21.47 -0.17
CA PRO A 35 -42.30 -21.16 -1.41
C PRO A 35 -43.22 -20.45 -2.43
N VAL A 36 -42.68 -19.58 -3.29
CA VAL A 36 -43.35 -19.22 -4.55
C VAL A 36 -42.32 -19.15 -5.67
N GLY A 37 -42.61 -19.91 -6.72
CA GLY A 37 -41.68 -20.19 -7.78
C GLY A 37 -41.55 -19.10 -8.83
N HIS A 38 -40.48 -19.31 -9.60
CA HIS A 38 -40.54 -19.56 -11.03
C HIS A 38 -40.38 -18.35 -11.99
N TRP A 39 -39.33 -18.49 -12.82
CA TRP A 39 -39.14 -17.97 -14.19
C TRP A 39 -38.59 -16.57 -14.40
N TRP A 40 -37.29 -16.38 -14.14
CA TRP A 40 -36.38 -15.67 -15.06
C TRP A 40 -34.99 -16.30 -14.95
N SER A 41 -34.64 -17.17 -15.89
CA SER A 41 -33.24 -17.49 -16.16
C SER A 41 -32.67 -16.32 -16.95
N ASP A 42 -32.15 -15.32 -16.23
CA ASP A 42 -31.40 -14.22 -16.83
C ASP A 42 -29.91 -14.48 -16.61
N ASP A 43 -29.37 -15.30 -17.51
CA ASP A 43 -27.97 -15.73 -17.56
C ASP A 43 -27.09 -14.63 -18.19
N SER A 44 -27.33 -13.37 -17.83
CA SER A 44 -26.78 -12.20 -18.54
C SER A 44 -26.15 -11.15 -17.62
N PHE A 45 -25.68 -11.52 -16.42
CA PHE A 45 -24.75 -10.71 -15.64
C PHE A 45 -23.68 -11.59 -14.96
N ARG A 46 -22.78 -12.15 -15.77
CA ARG A 46 -21.41 -12.47 -15.33
C ARG A 46 -20.44 -11.69 -16.20
N LEU A 47 -20.19 -10.44 -15.81
CA LEU A 47 -18.97 -9.76 -16.22
C LEU A 47 -17.80 -10.52 -15.57
N ALA A 48 -16.85 -10.95 -16.39
CA ALA A 48 -15.80 -11.91 -16.07
C ALA A 48 -15.12 -11.66 -14.71
N PRO A 49 -15.01 -12.67 -13.81
CA PRO A 49 -14.09 -12.58 -12.70
C PRO A 49 -12.66 -12.88 -13.18
N VAL A 50 -11.69 -12.42 -12.39
CA VAL A 50 -10.23 -12.59 -12.50
C VAL A 50 -9.53 -11.34 -13.06
N ILE A 51 -9.39 -10.36 -12.18
CA ILE A 51 -8.42 -9.27 -12.33
C ILE A 51 -7.06 -9.84 -11.88
N ASP A 52 -6.30 -10.43 -12.82
CA ASP A 52 -4.90 -10.80 -12.60
C ASP A 52 -4.07 -9.50 -12.44
N LEU A 53 -3.97 -8.95 -11.24
CA LEU A 53 -3.15 -7.77 -10.94
C LEU A 53 -1.71 -8.18 -10.66
N ILE A 54 -1.47 -9.07 -9.69
CA ILE A 54 -0.14 -9.57 -9.40
C ILE A 54 -0.17 -11.03 -8.93
N ALA A 55 0.68 -11.90 -9.49
CA ALA A 55 0.80 -13.29 -9.06
C ALA A 55 1.62 -13.42 -7.76
N LEU A 56 1.35 -14.45 -6.95
CA LEU A 56 2.16 -14.76 -5.77
C LEU A 56 3.60 -15.10 -6.16
N GLY A 57 4.56 -14.64 -5.35
CA GLY A 57 5.98 -14.81 -5.61
C GLY A 57 6.54 -13.88 -6.68
N THR A 58 5.71 -13.02 -7.31
CA THR A 58 6.19 -12.00 -8.24
C THR A 58 7.18 -11.09 -7.52
N GLU A 59 8.37 -10.95 -8.10
CA GLU A 59 9.35 -9.94 -7.73
C GLU A 59 9.19 -8.73 -8.66
N ILE A 60 9.07 -7.55 -8.06
CA ILE A 60 8.93 -6.29 -8.77
C ILE A 60 10.01 -5.33 -8.29
N ASP A 61 10.97 -5.01 -9.16
CA ASP A 61 12.04 -4.06 -8.88
C ASP A 61 11.73 -2.64 -9.38
N SER A 62 12.24 -1.66 -8.65
CA SER A 62 12.27 -0.24 -8.99
C SER A 62 13.72 0.21 -9.20
N PRO A 63 14.22 0.21 -10.46
CA PRO A 63 15.61 0.60 -10.73
C PRO A 63 15.96 2.04 -10.32
N GLN A 64 14.98 2.94 -10.25
CA GLN A 64 15.22 4.34 -9.91
C GLN A 64 15.33 4.58 -8.39
N THR A 65 14.66 3.76 -7.57
CA THR A 65 14.65 3.90 -6.11
C THR A 65 15.35 2.75 -5.38
N GLY A 66 15.82 1.73 -6.11
CA GLY A 66 16.55 0.59 -5.54
C GLY A 66 15.69 -0.33 -4.66
N GLU A 67 14.37 -0.24 -4.79
CA GLU A 67 13.40 -1.07 -4.07
C GLU A 67 13.12 -2.36 -4.82
N ARG A 68 12.92 -3.46 -4.09
CA ARG A 68 12.35 -4.70 -4.62
C ARG A 68 11.20 -5.15 -3.74
N LEU A 69 10.09 -5.46 -4.38
CA LEU A 69 8.89 -5.98 -3.75
C LEU A 69 8.70 -7.45 -4.13
N VAL A 70 8.47 -8.32 -3.14
CA VAL A 70 8.14 -9.73 -3.38
C VAL A 70 6.75 -10.02 -2.84
N ILE A 71 5.80 -10.29 -3.72
CA ILE A 71 4.39 -10.49 -3.33
C ILE A 71 4.20 -11.83 -2.64
N ARG A 72 3.52 -11.81 -1.48
CA ARG A 72 3.21 -13.00 -0.68
C ARG A 72 1.70 -13.26 -0.54
N SER A 73 0.87 -12.22 -0.62
CA SER A 73 -0.58 -12.32 -0.63
C SER A 73 -1.19 -11.12 -1.36
N THR A 74 -2.27 -11.36 -2.11
CA THR A 74 -3.08 -10.37 -2.83
C THR A 74 -4.51 -10.34 -2.30
N ALA A 75 -5.32 -9.40 -2.78
CA ALA A 75 -6.75 -9.37 -2.51
C ALA A 75 -7.43 -10.65 -2.99
N GLU A 76 -7.09 -11.16 -4.17
CA GLU A 76 -7.63 -12.42 -4.68
C GLU A 76 -7.19 -13.61 -3.81
N SER A 77 -5.89 -13.75 -3.50
CA SER A 77 -5.40 -14.93 -2.77
C SER A 77 -5.87 -14.99 -1.32
N SER A 78 -6.35 -13.87 -0.76
CA SER A 78 -6.80 -13.75 0.63
C SER A 78 -8.29 -13.46 0.76
N ASN A 79 -9.08 -13.53 -0.32
CA ASN A 79 -10.50 -13.13 -0.33
C ASN A 79 -10.72 -11.72 0.26
N GLY A 80 -9.82 -10.78 -0.03
CA GLY A 80 -9.89 -9.39 0.43
C GLY A 80 -9.40 -9.16 1.86
N GLU A 81 -8.91 -10.18 2.57
CA GLU A 81 -8.54 -10.03 3.99
C GLU A 81 -7.13 -9.46 4.21
N LEU A 82 -6.18 -9.77 3.32
CA LEU A 82 -4.76 -9.53 3.55
C LEU A 82 -3.92 -9.36 2.29
N PHE A 83 -3.37 -8.17 2.11
CA PHE A 83 -2.26 -7.97 1.17
C PHE A 83 -0.94 -8.06 1.94
N GLN A 84 0.02 -8.86 1.44
CA GLN A 84 1.34 -9.02 2.04
C GLN A 84 2.44 -8.99 0.99
N ALA A 85 3.54 -8.33 1.33
CA ALA A 85 4.75 -8.40 0.54
C ALA A 85 6.01 -8.22 1.39
N GLU A 86 7.12 -8.76 0.90
CA GLU A 86 8.45 -8.47 1.40
C GLU A 86 9.04 -7.30 0.61
N LEU A 87 9.54 -6.28 1.30
CA LEU A 87 10.22 -5.15 0.70
C LEU A 87 11.70 -5.17 1.06
N LEU A 88 12.54 -5.06 0.04
CA LEU A 88 13.98 -4.89 0.14
C LEU A 88 14.33 -3.48 -0.35
N ALA A 89 15.16 -2.77 0.40
CA ALA A 89 15.56 -1.41 0.06
C ALA A 89 17.02 -1.13 0.43
N GLN A 90 17.78 -0.60 -0.51
CA GLN A 90 19.13 -0.10 -0.27
C GLN A 90 19.12 1.25 0.47
N PRO A 91 20.23 1.64 1.12
CA PRO A 91 20.36 2.96 1.73
C PRO A 91 20.17 4.11 0.73
N GLY A 92 19.56 5.21 1.21
CA GLY A 92 19.58 6.51 0.53
C GLY A 92 18.47 6.77 -0.49
N SER A 93 18.06 5.78 -1.28
CA SER A 93 17.10 5.98 -2.39
C SER A 93 15.65 5.68 -2.02
N TYR A 94 15.42 4.84 -1.01
CA TYR A 94 14.07 4.49 -0.55
C TYR A 94 13.54 5.48 0.48
N VAL A 95 12.51 6.23 0.08
CA VAL A 95 11.71 7.07 0.97
C VAL A 95 10.26 7.00 0.53
N VAL A 96 9.39 6.43 1.36
CA VAL A 96 7.95 6.59 1.17
C VAL A 96 7.55 7.88 1.86
N ARG A 97 7.16 8.87 1.05
CA ARG A 97 6.74 10.18 1.54
C ARG A 97 5.50 10.07 2.42
N SER A 98 5.27 11.12 3.21
CA SER A 98 4.16 11.13 4.17
C SER A 98 2.81 10.92 3.49
N HIS A 99 2.11 9.88 3.92
CA HIS A 99 0.81 9.46 3.42
C HIS A 99 -0.02 8.84 4.56
N LEU A 100 -1.28 8.51 4.27
CA LEU A 100 -2.16 7.75 5.15
C LEU A 100 -3.00 6.80 4.32
N HIS A 101 -3.49 5.74 4.98
CA HIS A 101 -4.47 4.81 4.44
C HIS A 101 -5.86 5.14 5.00
N PRO A 102 -6.86 5.46 4.14
CA PRO A 102 -8.21 5.84 4.60
C PRO A 102 -8.95 4.75 5.37
N SER A 103 -8.75 3.49 5.01
CA SER A 103 -9.54 2.36 5.53
C SER A 103 -8.70 1.12 5.86
N GLN A 104 -7.37 1.21 5.84
CA GLN A 104 -6.48 0.09 6.13
C GLN A 104 -5.54 0.39 7.29
N GLU A 105 -5.33 -0.62 8.14
CA GLU A 105 -4.15 -0.69 8.98
C GLU A 105 -2.98 -1.17 8.10
N GLU A 106 -1.84 -0.52 8.23
CA GLU A 106 -0.58 -0.98 7.65
C GLU A 106 0.34 -1.45 8.78
N ARG A 107 0.98 -2.60 8.60
CA ARG A 107 1.90 -3.18 9.59
C ARG A 107 3.21 -3.56 8.92
N PHE A 108 4.30 -3.40 9.66
CA PHE A 108 5.64 -3.80 9.26
C PHE A 108 6.26 -4.74 10.28
N VAL A 109 6.94 -5.78 9.80
CA VAL A 109 7.84 -6.61 10.60
C VAL A 109 9.24 -6.43 10.03
N VAL A 110 10.18 -5.96 10.85
CA VAL A 110 11.55 -5.77 10.40
C VAL A 110 12.26 -7.13 10.40
N LEU A 111 12.78 -7.52 9.25
CA LEU A 111 13.51 -8.79 9.07
C LEU A 111 15.02 -8.57 9.12
N GLU A 112 15.48 -7.46 8.57
CA GLU A 112 16.90 -7.14 8.43
C GLU A 112 17.12 -5.63 8.37
N GLY A 113 18.29 -5.18 8.82
CA GLY A 113 18.69 -3.78 8.70
C GLY A 113 18.06 -2.87 9.74
N THR A 114 17.80 -1.62 9.36
CA THR A 114 17.33 -0.56 10.26
C THR A 114 16.18 0.21 9.61
N TYR A 115 14.97 0.03 10.14
CA TYR A 115 13.75 0.61 9.60
C TYR A 115 13.46 1.96 10.25
N GLY A 116 13.48 3.04 9.47
CA GLY A 116 13.12 4.37 9.94
C GLY A 116 11.65 4.67 9.71
N TYR A 117 10.98 5.23 10.71
CA TYR A 117 9.58 5.62 10.58
C TYR A 117 9.24 6.93 11.27
N LYS A 118 8.20 7.58 10.74
CA LYS A 118 7.42 8.61 11.43
C LYS A 118 5.95 8.24 11.31
N ILE A 119 5.23 8.18 12.42
CA ILE A 119 3.80 7.84 12.51
C ILE A 119 3.14 8.88 13.42
N GLY A 120 2.30 9.74 12.85
CA GLY A 120 1.85 10.97 13.50
C GLY A 120 3.04 11.79 14.00
N ASP A 121 3.07 12.06 15.30
CA ASP A 121 4.13 12.82 15.96
C ASP A 121 5.29 11.94 16.45
N ARG A 122 5.19 10.61 16.32
CA ARG A 122 6.21 9.67 16.79
C ARG A 122 7.21 9.39 15.68
N THR A 123 8.48 9.59 15.95
CA THR A 123 9.59 9.20 15.08
C THR A 123 10.46 8.16 15.79
N GLY A 124 10.91 7.15 15.06
CA GLY A 124 11.70 6.08 15.66
C GLY A 124 12.41 5.21 14.64
N ILE A 125 13.05 4.18 15.18
CA ILE A 125 13.78 3.16 14.45
C ILE A 125 13.27 1.79 14.90
N GLY A 126 13.00 0.91 13.95
CA GLY A 126 12.76 -0.53 14.14
C GLY A 126 14.01 -1.35 13.84
N ARG A 127 14.18 -2.44 14.59
CA ARG A 127 15.26 -3.43 14.48
C ARG A 127 14.68 -4.81 14.16
N PRO A 128 15.48 -5.76 13.65
CA PRO A 128 14.99 -7.10 13.33
C PRO A 128 14.19 -7.73 14.47
N GLY A 129 12.99 -8.22 14.16
CA GLY A 129 12.02 -8.76 15.11
C GLY A 129 10.97 -7.74 15.59
N ASP A 130 11.21 -6.43 15.43
CA ASP A 130 10.24 -5.41 15.80
C ASP A 130 9.05 -5.41 14.85
N THR A 131 7.86 -5.15 15.41
CA THR A 131 6.63 -4.90 14.67
C THR A 131 6.20 -3.45 14.84
N ILE A 132 5.96 -2.76 13.73
CA ILE A 132 5.50 -1.38 13.67
C ILE A 132 4.10 -1.38 13.06
N VAL A 133 3.16 -0.67 13.68
CA VAL A 133 1.77 -0.59 13.21
C VAL A 133 1.42 0.88 12.94
N CYS A 134 0.95 1.15 11.73
CA CYS A 134 0.40 2.40 11.25
C CYS A 134 -1.13 2.33 11.31
N PRO A 135 -1.78 3.00 12.28
CA PRO A 135 -3.23 2.95 12.40
C PRO A 135 -3.94 3.60 11.20
N VAL A 136 -5.17 3.16 10.94
CA VAL A 136 -6.06 3.73 9.92
C VAL A 136 -6.13 5.26 10.07
N GLY A 137 -5.96 5.97 8.95
CA GLY A 137 -6.09 7.44 8.91
C GLY A 137 -4.93 8.22 9.54
N VAL A 138 -3.94 7.55 10.14
CA VAL A 138 -2.78 8.22 10.74
C VAL A 138 -1.69 8.41 9.69
N ALA A 139 -1.24 9.65 9.52
CA ALA A 139 -0.14 9.98 8.62
C ALA A 139 1.16 9.27 9.02
N HIS A 140 1.85 8.66 8.06
CA HIS A 140 3.13 8.02 8.28
C HIS A 140 4.06 8.11 7.06
N SER A 141 5.35 7.91 7.30
CA SER A 141 6.42 7.85 6.31
C SER A 141 7.51 6.89 6.77
N GLN A 142 8.23 6.30 5.83
CA GLN A 142 9.23 5.26 6.11
C GLN A 142 10.44 5.36 5.18
N TRP A 143 11.60 4.92 5.68
CA TRP A 143 12.87 4.96 4.96
C TRP A 143 13.84 3.88 5.49
N ASN A 144 14.85 3.54 4.69
CA ASN A 144 16.00 2.78 5.18
C ASN A 144 16.90 3.73 5.97
N ALA A 145 16.99 3.53 7.29
CA ALA A 145 17.77 4.36 8.20
C ALA A 145 19.19 3.81 8.48
N GLY A 146 19.54 2.67 7.89
CA GLY A 146 20.81 1.99 8.08
C GLY A 146 21.78 2.17 6.92
N PRO A 147 23.05 1.75 7.11
CA PRO A 147 24.08 1.80 6.07
C PRO A 147 24.05 0.58 5.12
N GLY A 148 23.15 -0.39 5.34
CA GLY A 148 23.05 -1.62 4.56
C GLY A 148 21.63 -1.92 4.13
N LEU A 149 21.42 -3.12 3.58
CA LEU A 149 20.11 -3.58 3.16
C LEU A 149 19.10 -3.51 4.31
N MET A 150 17.92 -2.97 4.03
CA MET A 150 16.74 -3.10 4.87
C MET A 150 15.78 -4.09 4.24
N ARG A 151 15.25 -4.99 5.05
CA ARG A 151 14.26 -5.98 4.63
C ARG A 151 13.12 -6.00 5.63
N ILE A 152 11.90 -5.82 5.14
CA ILE A 152 10.69 -5.80 5.95
C ILE A 152 9.61 -6.66 5.31
N TYR A 153 8.78 -7.31 6.12
CA TYR A 153 7.44 -7.69 5.69
C TYR A 153 6.52 -6.51 5.94
N TYR A 154 5.62 -6.21 5.00
CA TYR A 154 4.50 -5.33 5.27
C TYR A 154 3.17 -5.95 4.91
N GLU A 155 2.14 -5.52 5.62
CA GLU A 155 0.77 -5.99 5.51
C GLU A 155 -0.18 -4.81 5.36
N HIS A 156 -1.20 -4.95 4.53
CA HIS A 156 -2.38 -4.10 4.55
C HIS A 156 -3.63 -4.92 4.85
N ARG A 157 -4.47 -4.39 5.75
CA ARG A 157 -5.75 -5.01 6.13
C ARG A 157 -6.89 -3.98 6.10
N PRO A 158 -7.97 -4.21 5.33
CA PRO A 158 -8.18 -5.31 4.37
C PRO A 158 -7.22 -5.25 3.17
N ALA A 159 -7.20 -6.28 2.33
CA ALA A 159 -6.53 -6.23 1.03
C ALA A 159 -7.38 -5.44 0.04
N LEU A 160 -6.79 -4.44 -0.61
CA LEU A 160 -7.46 -3.67 -1.65
C LEU A 160 -6.76 -3.88 -2.99
N GLU A 161 -7.54 -4.14 -4.05
CA GLU A 161 -7.02 -4.20 -5.43
C GLU A 161 -6.35 -2.88 -5.85
N SER A 162 -6.79 -1.75 -5.27
CA SER A 162 -6.19 -0.43 -5.48
C SER A 162 -4.76 -0.33 -4.95
N ALA A 163 -4.39 -1.11 -3.93
CA ALA A 163 -3.00 -1.24 -3.48
C ALA A 163 -2.13 -1.92 -4.54
N GLU A 164 -2.61 -3.03 -5.09
CA GLU A 164 -1.93 -3.76 -6.16
C GLU A 164 -1.78 -2.92 -7.42
N LEU A 165 -2.84 -2.19 -7.81
CA LEU A 165 -2.80 -1.25 -8.93
C LEU A 165 -1.74 -0.16 -8.71
N PHE A 166 -1.64 0.37 -7.49
CA PHE A 166 -0.62 1.36 -7.14
C PHE A 166 0.79 0.79 -7.30
N PHE A 167 1.07 -0.39 -6.72
CA PHE A 167 2.39 -1.01 -6.81
C PHE A 167 2.75 -1.42 -8.25
N GLU A 168 1.85 -2.09 -8.97
CA GLU A 168 2.03 -2.49 -10.38
C GLU A 168 2.45 -1.27 -11.22
N THR A 169 1.72 -0.17 -11.07
CA THR A 169 1.94 1.04 -11.86
C THR A 169 3.17 1.83 -11.42
N TYR A 170 3.38 2.04 -10.12
CA TYR A 170 4.53 2.79 -9.62
C TYR A 170 5.85 2.11 -10.03
N PHE A 171 5.98 0.81 -9.80
CA PHE A 171 7.17 0.08 -10.17
C PHE A 171 7.33 -0.03 -11.69
N GLY A 172 6.23 -0.17 -12.44
CA GLY A 172 6.26 -0.10 -13.90
C GLY A 172 6.77 1.23 -14.45
N LEU A 173 6.35 2.35 -13.84
CA LEU A 173 6.88 3.69 -14.16
C LEU A 173 8.37 3.79 -13.82
N SER A 174 8.82 3.19 -12.72
CA SER A 174 10.26 3.15 -12.41
C SER A 174 11.05 2.39 -13.47
N ARG A 175 10.58 1.23 -13.92
CA ARG A 175 11.28 0.44 -14.96
C ARG A 175 11.43 1.20 -16.27
N ASP A 176 10.49 2.08 -16.56
CA ASP A 176 10.53 2.96 -17.73
C ASP A 176 11.35 4.25 -17.54
N GLY A 177 11.94 4.49 -16.36
CA GLY A 177 12.67 5.73 -16.08
C GLY A 177 11.76 6.97 -15.96
N LYS A 178 10.49 6.80 -15.61
CA LYS A 178 9.48 7.88 -15.60
C LYS A 178 9.29 8.57 -14.25
N LEU A 179 9.96 8.10 -13.20
CA LEU A 179 9.99 8.79 -11.90
C LEU A 179 10.98 9.95 -11.95
N LEU A 180 10.76 10.97 -11.12
CA LEU A 180 11.70 12.05 -10.87
C LEU A 180 12.93 11.52 -10.10
N PRO A 181 14.05 12.25 -10.04
CA PRO A 181 15.22 11.85 -9.24
C PRO A 181 14.91 11.61 -7.76
N SER A 182 13.83 12.22 -7.24
CA SER A 182 13.32 11.99 -5.88
C SER A 182 12.55 10.68 -5.70
N GLY A 183 12.32 9.90 -6.76
CA GLY A 183 11.43 8.73 -6.77
C GLY A 183 9.97 9.07 -7.08
N ASP A 184 9.65 10.35 -7.26
CA ASP A 184 8.26 10.79 -7.35
C ASP A 184 7.66 10.68 -8.74
N MET A 185 6.36 10.38 -8.81
CA MET A 185 5.61 10.51 -10.05
C MET A 185 5.47 11.97 -10.47
N ARG A 186 5.55 12.23 -11.78
CA ARG A 186 5.22 13.53 -12.36
C ARG A 186 3.75 13.91 -12.06
N LEU A 187 3.48 15.20 -11.85
CA LEU A 187 2.18 15.69 -11.36
C LEU A 187 0.95 15.11 -12.06
N LEU A 188 0.91 15.07 -13.40
CA LEU A 188 -0.25 14.55 -14.12
C LEU A 188 -0.42 13.03 -13.96
N GLN A 189 0.69 12.27 -13.93
CA GLN A 189 0.65 10.84 -13.65
C GLN A 189 0.21 10.58 -12.20
N ALA A 190 0.77 11.33 -11.25
CA ALA A 190 0.39 11.27 -9.84
C ALA A 190 -1.10 11.56 -9.65
N ALA A 191 -1.62 12.62 -10.28
CA ALA A 191 -3.04 12.96 -10.22
C ALA A 191 -3.93 11.83 -10.78
N VAL A 192 -3.55 11.22 -11.92
CA VAL A 192 -4.29 10.09 -12.50
C VAL A 192 -4.30 8.88 -11.58
N LEU A 193 -3.14 8.47 -11.07
CA LEU A 193 -3.03 7.28 -10.23
C LEU A 193 -3.65 7.50 -8.84
N LEU A 194 -3.27 8.56 -8.13
CA LEU A 194 -3.73 8.84 -6.77
C LEU A 194 -5.24 9.14 -6.70
N THR A 195 -5.86 9.61 -7.79
CA THR A 195 -7.33 9.68 -7.86
C THR A 195 -7.96 8.30 -7.99
N ALA A 196 -7.33 7.38 -8.72
CA ALA A 196 -7.86 6.03 -8.96
C ALA A 196 -7.68 5.09 -7.76
N VAL A 197 -6.63 5.29 -6.95
CA VAL A 197 -6.33 4.46 -5.75
C VAL A 197 -6.58 5.21 -4.44
N ALA A 198 -7.52 6.15 -4.48
CA ALA A 198 -7.82 7.10 -3.42
C ALA A 198 -8.41 6.47 -2.14
N ASP A 199 -8.88 5.23 -2.24
CA ASP A 199 -9.32 4.33 -1.17
C ASP A 199 -8.14 3.64 -0.48
N PHE A 200 -7.06 3.36 -1.21
CA PHE A 200 -5.81 2.80 -0.68
C PHE A 200 -4.92 3.85 -0.03
N ILE A 201 -4.50 4.89 -0.77
CA ILE A 201 -3.44 5.81 -0.32
C ILE A 201 -3.80 7.27 -0.57
N ARG A 202 -3.47 8.12 0.42
CA ARG A 202 -3.61 9.57 0.33
C ARG A 202 -2.34 10.24 0.84
N ILE A 203 -1.74 11.12 0.04
CA ILE A 203 -0.58 11.91 0.47
C ILE A 203 -1.02 12.99 1.47
N THR A 204 -0.11 13.48 2.32
CA THR A 204 -0.43 14.50 3.34
C THR A 204 -0.24 15.95 2.86
N SER A 205 0.37 16.15 1.69
CA SER A 205 0.53 17.46 1.07
C SER A 205 0.30 17.36 -0.44
N PRO A 206 -0.53 18.23 -1.06
CA PRO A 206 -1.18 19.43 -0.50
C PRO A 206 -2.37 19.10 0.45
N PRO A 207 -3.01 20.09 1.11
CA PRO A 207 -4.16 19.85 2.01
C PRO A 207 -5.31 19.10 1.33
N ARG A 208 -6.07 18.34 2.12
CA ARG A 208 -7.08 17.39 1.60
C ARG A 208 -8.12 18.02 0.66
N PRO A 209 -8.72 19.20 0.95
CA PRO A 209 -9.66 19.83 0.02
C PRO A 209 -9.03 20.18 -1.34
N VAL A 210 -7.73 20.53 -1.34
CA VAL A 210 -6.99 20.80 -2.58
C VAL A 210 -6.80 19.51 -3.38
N GLN A 211 -6.52 18.39 -2.72
CA GLN A 211 -6.43 17.09 -3.41
C GLN A 211 -7.79 16.69 -3.98
N ASP A 212 -8.85 16.76 -3.18
CA ASP A 212 -10.18 16.28 -3.56
C ASP A 212 -10.81 17.07 -4.72
N LEU A 213 -10.45 18.34 -4.89
CA LEU A 213 -10.89 19.16 -6.04
C LEU A 213 -9.86 19.20 -7.18
N GLY A 214 -8.58 19.31 -6.85
CA GLY A 214 -7.51 19.52 -7.83
C GLY A 214 -7.10 18.25 -8.57
N PHE A 215 -7.00 17.11 -7.87
CA PHE A 215 -6.54 15.87 -8.49
C PHE A 215 -7.51 15.33 -9.53
N PRO A 216 -8.84 15.30 -9.32
CA PRO A 216 -9.77 14.86 -10.37
C PRO A 216 -9.68 15.69 -11.66
N LEU A 217 -9.53 17.02 -11.54
CA LEU A 217 -9.35 17.92 -12.68
C LEU A 217 -8.04 17.63 -13.43
N LEU A 218 -6.93 17.56 -12.69
CA LEU A 218 -5.62 17.23 -13.25
C LEU A 218 -5.60 15.81 -13.85
N ALA A 219 -6.31 14.87 -13.25
CA ALA A 219 -6.45 13.51 -13.75
C ALA A 219 -7.23 13.48 -15.08
N ALA A 220 -8.29 14.28 -15.23
CA ALA A 220 -9.00 14.40 -16.50
C ALA A 220 -8.08 14.94 -17.61
N ILE A 221 -7.28 15.96 -17.32
CA ILE A 221 -6.26 16.49 -18.23
C ILE A 221 -5.20 15.42 -18.54
N GLY A 222 -4.71 14.71 -17.52
CA GLY A 222 -3.73 13.64 -17.65
C GLY A 222 -4.22 12.51 -18.55
N ARG A 223 -5.47 12.05 -18.37
CA ARG A 223 -6.09 11.03 -19.22
C ARG A 223 -6.19 11.46 -20.67
N ARG A 224 -6.57 12.72 -20.93
CA ARG A 224 -6.59 13.29 -22.29
C ARG A 224 -5.19 13.34 -22.93
N ARG A 225 -4.13 13.47 -22.12
CA ARG A 225 -2.73 13.42 -22.54
C ARG A 225 -2.12 12.01 -22.58
N GLY A 226 -2.94 10.96 -22.40
CA GLY A 226 -2.49 9.57 -22.50
C GLY A 226 -1.99 8.93 -21.19
N TYR A 227 -2.00 9.65 -20.06
CA TYR A 227 -1.68 9.05 -18.77
C TYR A 227 -2.79 8.09 -18.32
N ARG A 228 -2.43 6.99 -17.68
CA ARG A 228 -3.37 5.95 -17.21
C ARG A 228 -3.04 5.55 -15.78
N ALA A 229 -4.06 5.12 -15.06
CA ALA A 229 -3.90 4.56 -13.72
C ALA A 229 -3.34 3.13 -13.79
N ARG A 230 -3.65 2.38 -14.87
CA ARG A 230 -3.10 1.06 -15.18
C ARG A 230 -2.49 1.04 -16.57
N TYR A 231 -1.39 0.34 -16.74
CA TYR A 231 -0.81 0.04 -18.05
C TYR A 231 -0.62 -1.47 -18.17
N MET A 232 -1.31 -2.11 -19.13
CA MET A 232 -1.28 -3.57 -19.29
C MET A 232 0.12 -4.17 -19.43
N ARG A 233 1.08 -3.39 -19.96
CA ARG A 233 2.48 -3.81 -20.08
C ARG A 233 3.24 -3.92 -18.76
N TYR A 234 2.70 -3.37 -17.67
CA TYR A 234 3.28 -3.48 -16.33
C TYR A 234 2.73 -4.67 -15.56
N SER A 235 1.63 -5.27 -16.05
CA SER A 235 1.05 -6.47 -15.45
C SER A 235 2.05 -7.60 -15.50
N SER A 236 2.34 -8.13 -14.33
CA SER A 236 3.26 -9.24 -14.12
C SER A 236 2.54 -10.52 -14.49
N ARG A 237 2.41 -10.79 -15.80
CA ARG A 237 2.32 -12.18 -16.22
C ARG A 237 3.71 -12.79 -16.10
N PRO A 238 3.88 -13.94 -15.43
CA PRO A 238 5.02 -14.78 -15.75
C PRO A 238 4.99 -14.96 -17.27
N ALA A 239 6.10 -14.71 -17.95
CA ALA A 239 6.25 -15.25 -19.30
C ALA A 239 5.90 -16.73 -19.16
N ALA A 240 4.85 -17.19 -19.85
CA ALA A 240 4.53 -18.60 -19.91
C ALA A 240 5.86 -19.26 -20.28
N GLN A 241 6.39 -20.06 -19.37
CA GLN A 241 7.56 -20.86 -19.64
C GLN A 241 7.12 -21.79 -20.75
N GLU A 242 7.43 -21.42 -22.00
CA GLU A 242 7.29 -22.29 -23.14
C GLU A 242 8.12 -23.53 -22.79
N ARG A 243 7.41 -24.59 -22.41
CA ARG A 243 7.98 -25.91 -22.24
C ARG A 243 8.35 -26.37 -23.64
N GLY A 244 9.60 -26.10 -24.02
CA GLY A 244 10.33 -26.84 -25.05
C GLY A 244 10.99 -28.06 -24.43
#